data_AF-A0A9P1BTM7-F1
#
_entry.id   AF-A0A9P1BTM7-F1
#
_cell.length_a   1.000
_cell.length_b   1.000
_cell.length_c   1.000
_cell.angle_alpha   90.00
_cell.angle_beta   90.00
_cell.angle_gamma   90.00
#
_symmetry.space_group_name_H-M   'P 1'
#
loop_
_entity.id
_entity.type
_entity.pdbx_description
1 polymer ?
#
loop_
_entity_poly.entity_id
_entity_poly.type
_entity_poly.pdbx_seq_one_letter_code
_entity_poly.pdbx_strand_id
1 'polypeptide(L)'
;MALVILLHQSENIPVFTEAYTFVEMFCGAGWCSRCMRCAGHPTAQMDLCLSDPERKSSNQNEMDLLTESGFLLALATVLNGKMDECLYLVAMVCGSFVTINKGTNKRYPWSPEGDTSCPSVKIGNLLANRCVLLLHAICAMGGCWVLEQSRSSMFGWMPRFRAFSRMQEKVWTACWWMAHYMSKFPKRHIAWSNSPTVGKLDLGTLCRSVMKMLAKSGKRSATTYESRGRKRFVGSKFLRSTQTYPPRFGFRLVRLHDAFCRNRVIPEPCDSILEMSAHTIFHILEWGDLWEDAGAVEILQWIRGNKHLQLGEWRELFPTRL
;
A
#
# COMPACT_ATOMS: atom_id res chain seq x y z
N MET A 1 10.24 9.12 10.48
CA MET A 1 10.50 9.13 11.94
C MET A 1 9.74 10.24 12.64
N ALA A 2 9.91 11.52 12.28
CA ALA A 2 9.17 12.65 12.89
C ALA A 2 7.64 12.42 12.98
N LEU A 3 6.98 12.05 11.87
CA LEU A 3 5.54 11.76 11.85
C LEU A 3 5.11 10.68 12.86
N VAL A 4 5.94 9.64 13.05
CA VAL A 4 5.65 8.53 13.97
C VAL A 4 5.76 8.99 15.41
N ILE A 5 6.84 9.71 15.74
CA ILE A 5 7.05 10.28 17.08
C ILE A 5 5.89 11.20 17.44
N LEU A 6 5.48 12.08 16.52
CA LEU A 6 4.41 13.03 16.77
C LEU A 6 3.05 12.36 16.98
N LEU A 7 2.72 11.34 16.18
CA LEU A 7 1.50 10.56 16.40
C LEU A 7 1.55 9.79 17.72
N HIS A 8 2.71 9.22 18.07
CA HIS A 8 2.91 8.50 19.32
C HIS A 8 2.70 9.39 20.54
N GLN A 9 3.18 10.63 20.47
CA GLN A 9 3.20 11.57 21.58
C GLN A 9 1.94 12.45 21.64
N SER A 10 0.99 12.27 20.71
CA SER A 10 -0.30 12.95 20.76
C SER A 10 -1.17 12.29 21.84
N GLU A 11 -1.40 12.98 22.96
CA GLU A 11 -2.08 12.43 24.15
C GLU A 11 -3.49 11.87 23.84
N ASN A 12 -4.14 12.40 22.81
CA ASN A 12 -5.52 12.07 22.45
C ASN A 12 -5.64 11.07 21.29
N ILE A 13 -4.55 10.48 20.80
CA ILE A 13 -4.59 9.42 19.78
C ILE A 13 -3.97 8.14 20.35
N PRO A 14 -4.77 7.12 20.67
CA PRO A 14 -4.24 5.84 21.08
C PRO A 14 -3.60 5.12 19.88
N VAL A 15 -2.28 5.19 19.79
CA VAL A 15 -1.44 4.37 18.90
C VAL A 15 -0.61 3.38 19.71
N PHE A 16 -0.06 2.35 19.07
CA PHE A 16 0.69 1.26 19.72
C PHE A 16 -0.14 0.43 20.72
N THR A 17 -1.45 0.34 20.50
CA THR A 17 -2.31 -0.58 21.26
C THR A 17 -2.18 -2.04 20.81
N GLU A 18 -1.38 -2.30 19.77
CA GLU A 18 -1.18 -3.62 19.16
C GLU A 18 -2.49 -4.33 18.78
N ALA A 19 -3.49 -3.55 18.40
CA ALA A 19 -4.85 -4.01 18.14
C ALA A 19 -4.99 -4.96 16.95
N TYR A 20 -4.03 -5.04 16.03
CA TYR A 20 -4.18 -5.75 14.76
C TYR A 20 -3.08 -6.76 14.49
N THR A 21 -3.44 -7.98 14.06
CA THR A 21 -2.48 -8.93 13.47
C THR A 21 -2.55 -8.92 11.95
N PHE A 22 -3.57 -8.27 11.36
CA PHE A 22 -3.66 -8.11 9.91
C PHE A 22 -4.21 -6.73 9.53
N VAL A 23 -3.55 -6.07 8.58
CA VAL A 23 -3.99 -4.79 8.04
C VAL A 23 -4.12 -4.89 6.52
N GLU A 24 -5.29 -4.52 5.99
CA GLU A 24 -5.56 -4.50 4.55
C GLU A 24 -5.74 -3.05 4.07
N MET A 25 -4.73 -2.53 3.38
CA MET A 25 -4.79 -1.23 2.73
C MET A 25 -5.27 -1.39 1.29
N PHE A 26 -6.17 -0.49 0.87
CA PHE A 26 -6.91 -0.56 -0.40
C PHE A 26 -7.76 -1.84 -0.49
N CYS A 27 -8.53 -2.11 0.56
CA CYS A 27 -9.21 -3.39 0.73
C CYS A 27 -10.35 -3.64 -0.27
N GLY A 28 -10.85 -2.61 -0.95
CA GLY A 28 -12.05 -2.67 -1.79
C GLY A 28 -13.23 -3.22 -1.01
N ALA A 29 -13.66 -4.45 -1.34
CA ALA A 29 -14.75 -5.13 -0.61
C ALA A 29 -14.31 -5.80 0.71
N GLY A 30 -13.01 -5.79 1.02
CA GLY A 30 -12.48 -6.25 2.30
C GLY A 30 -12.52 -7.76 2.51
N TRP A 31 -12.49 -8.56 1.43
CA TRP A 31 -12.60 -10.01 1.55
C TRP A 31 -11.43 -10.66 2.28
N CYS A 32 -10.21 -10.15 2.14
CA CYS A 32 -9.06 -10.73 2.85
C CYS A 32 -9.21 -10.53 4.35
N SER A 33 -9.53 -9.32 4.81
CA SER A 33 -9.74 -9.09 6.24
C SER A 33 -10.96 -9.81 6.79
N ARG A 34 -12.05 -9.96 6.02
CA ARG A 34 -13.19 -10.80 6.45
C ARG A 34 -12.75 -12.24 6.70
N CYS A 35 -11.95 -12.82 5.80
CA CYS A 35 -11.41 -14.17 5.99
C CYS A 35 -10.48 -14.25 7.21
N MET A 36 -9.61 -13.25 7.40
CA MET A 36 -8.71 -13.16 8.56
C MET A 36 -9.49 -13.06 9.88
N ARG A 37 -10.53 -12.22 9.94
CA ARG A 37 -11.40 -12.07 11.12
C ARG A 37 -12.16 -13.35 11.42
N CYS A 38 -12.68 -14.05 10.40
CA CYS A 38 -13.31 -15.36 10.58
C CYS A 38 -12.34 -16.42 11.14
N ALA A 39 -11.03 -16.23 10.95
CA ALA A 39 -9.99 -17.09 11.51
C ALA A 39 -9.44 -16.60 12.87
N GLY A 40 -10.07 -15.58 13.47
CA GLY A 40 -9.70 -15.07 14.79
C GLY A 40 -8.62 -13.98 14.79
N HIS A 41 -8.17 -13.51 13.63
CA HIS A 41 -7.20 -12.41 13.54
C HIS A 41 -7.91 -11.05 13.73
N PRO A 42 -7.46 -10.21 14.66
CA PRO A 42 -7.87 -8.81 14.72
C PRO A 42 -7.41 -8.06 13.46
N THR A 43 -8.34 -7.34 12.81
CA THR A 43 -8.09 -6.73 11.49
C THR A 43 -8.37 -5.24 11.45
N ALA A 44 -7.55 -4.48 10.74
CA ALA A 44 -7.91 -3.14 10.24
C ALA A 44 -8.02 -3.11 8.71
N GLN A 45 -8.89 -2.24 8.20
CA GLN A 45 -9.18 -2.10 6.78
C GLN A 45 -9.14 -0.64 6.39
N MET A 46 -8.55 -0.34 5.23
CA MET A 46 -8.58 0.99 4.67
C MET A 46 -8.92 1.00 3.20
N ASP A 47 -9.90 1.79 2.79
CA ASP A 47 -10.22 2.04 1.40
C ASP A 47 -11.08 3.30 1.25
N LEU A 48 -10.90 4.01 0.14
CA LEU A 48 -11.76 5.13 -0.26
C LEU A 48 -13.24 4.73 -0.36
N CYS A 49 -13.52 3.49 -0.74
CA CYS A 49 -14.88 2.97 -0.92
C CYS A 49 -15.56 2.59 0.40
N LEU A 50 -14.84 2.60 1.53
CA LEU A 50 -15.44 2.38 2.86
C LEU A 50 -16.08 3.64 3.43
N SER A 51 -15.75 4.83 2.90
CA SER A 51 -16.46 6.05 3.25
C SER A 51 -17.86 6.05 2.64
N ASP A 52 -18.82 6.65 3.34
CA ASP A 52 -20.19 6.80 2.90
C ASP A 52 -20.26 7.30 1.43
N PRO A 53 -20.86 6.55 0.50
CA PRO A 53 -20.98 6.93 -0.90
C PRO A 53 -21.85 8.18 -1.14
N GLU A 54 -22.54 8.70 -0.12
CA GLU A 54 -23.19 10.02 -0.15
C GLU A 54 -22.24 11.17 0.21
N ARG A 55 -21.14 10.90 0.95
CA ARG A 55 -20.06 11.87 1.24
C ARG A 55 -19.04 12.04 0.11
N LYS A 56 -19.44 11.69 -1.12
CA LYS A 56 -18.59 11.45 -2.31
C LYS A 56 -17.66 12.57 -2.79
N SER A 57 -17.60 13.72 -2.12
CA SER A 57 -16.77 14.84 -2.54
C SER A 57 -16.42 15.84 -1.44
N SER A 58 -16.75 15.57 -0.17
CA SER A 58 -16.25 16.45 0.88
C SER A 58 -14.76 16.14 1.11
N ASN A 59 -13.96 17.18 1.34
CA ASN A 59 -12.56 17.11 1.81
C ASN A 59 -12.39 16.38 3.16
N GLN A 60 -13.35 15.53 3.55
CA GLN A 60 -13.51 14.88 4.83
C GLN A 60 -13.57 13.35 4.68
N ASN A 61 -13.13 12.76 3.56
CA ASN A 61 -12.96 11.31 3.53
C ASN A 61 -11.71 10.94 4.33
N GLU A 62 -11.91 10.52 5.58
CA GLU A 62 -10.82 10.19 6.50
C GLU A 62 -10.04 8.95 6.04
N MET A 63 -10.56 8.18 5.10
CA MET A 63 -9.87 7.02 4.51
C MET A 63 -9.13 7.36 3.21
N ASP A 64 -9.18 8.62 2.77
CA ASP A 64 -8.46 9.09 1.59
C ASP A 64 -6.98 9.33 1.87
N LEU A 65 -6.17 8.35 1.47
CA LEU A 65 -4.71 8.39 1.50
C LEU A 65 -4.08 9.54 0.69
N LEU A 66 -4.85 10.34 -0.06
CA LEU A 66 -4.39 11.57 -0.72
C LEU A 66 -4.54 12.82 0.17
N THR A 67 -5.36 12.76 1.22
CA THR A 67 -5.49 13.83 2.22
C THR A 67 -4.46 13.67 3.34
N GLU A 68 -4.13 14.74 4.06
CA GLU A 68 -3.21 14.68 5.20
C GLU A 68 -3.78 13.83 6.33
N SER A 69 -5.05 14.02 6.66
CA SER A 69 -5.75 13.26 7.70
C SER A 69 -5.85 11.78 7.36
N GLY A 70 -6.19 11.42 6.12
CA GLY A 70 -6.29 10.02 5.72
C GLY A 70 -4.95 9.30 5.63
N PHE A 71 -3.88 10.02 5.27
CA PHE A 71 -2.54 9.47 5.41
C PHE A 71 -2.14 9.25 6.88
N LEU A 72 -2.47 10.19 7.78
CA LEU A 72 -2.18 10.02 9.21
C LEU A 72 -3.00 8.89 9.84
N LEU A 73 -4.25 8.72 9.44
CA LEU A 73 -5.05 7.56 9.85
C LEU A 73 -4.41 6.25 9.38
N ALA A 74 -3.85 6.23 8.17
CA ALA A 74 -3.15 5.06 7.66
C ALA A 74 -1.86 4.76 8.42
N LEU A 75 -1.10 5.80 8.76
CA LEU A 75 0.08 5.67 9.59
C LEU A 75 -0.30 5.18 11.00
N ALA A 76 -1.30 5.78 11.64
CA ALA A 76 -1.82 5.34 12.93
C ALA A 76 -2.34 3.89 12.91
N THR A 77 -2.92 3.45 11.78
CA THR A 77 -3.34 2.05 11.58
C THR A 77 -2.13 1.11 11.53
N VAL A 78 -1.03 1.53 10.89
CA VAL A 78 0.23 0.77 10.90
C VAL A 78 0.81 0.68 12.31
N LEU A 79 0.86 1.80 13.03
CA LEU A 79 1.42 1.84 14.39
C LEU A 79 0.57 1.06 15.42
N ASN A 80 -0.68 0.75 15.11
CA ASN A 80 -1.53 -0.11 15.92
C ASN A 80 -1.48 -1.59 15.52
N GLY A 81 -0.68 -1.97 14.51
CA GLY A 81 -0.41 -3.38 14.27
C GLY A 81 0.49 -3.95 15.37
N LYS A 82 0.25 -5.20 15.75
CA LYS A 82 1.05 -5.93 16.72
C LYS A 82 2.49 -6.03 16.25
N MET A 83 3.42 -5.57 17.09
CA MET A 83 4.85 -5.58 16.79
C MET A 83 5.29 -7.01 16.45
N ASP A 84 6.07 -7.15 15.40
CA ASP A 84 6.62 -8.45 14.95
C ASP A 84 5.64 -9.54 14.50
N GLU A 85 4.34 -9.32 14.64
CA GLU A 85 3.31 -10.34 14.40
C GLU A 85 2.27 -9.92 13.36
N CYS A 86 2.29 -8.66 12.90
CA CYS A 86 1.30 -8.15 11.96
C CYS A 86 1.67 -8.36 10.50
N LEU A 87 0.72 -8.86 9.71
CA LEU A 87 0.79 -8.95 8.25
C LEU A 87 0.02 -7.79 7.59
N TYR A 88 0.73 -7.03 6.76
CA TYR A 88 0.20 -5.90 6.00
C TYR A 88 0.03 -6.27 4.53
N LEU A 89 -1.21 -6.29 4.04
CA LEU A 89 -1.52 -6.38 2.61
C LEU A 89 -1.75 -4.97 2.05
N VAL A 90 -0.86 -4.50 1.17
CA VAL A 90 -0.94 -3.18 0.55
C VAL A 90 -1.29 -3.34 -0.93
N ALA A 91 -2.57 -3.13 -1.27
CA ALA A 91 -3.14 -3.40 -2.60
C ALA A 91 -3.34 -2.13 -3.45
N MET A 92 -2.31 -1.29 -3.57
CA MET A 92 -2.43 0.05 -4.16
C MET A 92 -3.14 0.08 -5.52
N VAL A 93 -3.95 1.12 -5.75
CA VAL A 93 -4.67 1.33 -7.01
C VAL A 93 -3.70 1.34 -8.22
N CYS A 94 -3.82 0.32 -9.06
CA CYS A 94 -2.89 0.11 -10.19
C CYS A 94 -3.17 0.98 -11.44
N GLY A 95 -4.24 1.78 -11.45
CA GLY A 95 -4.74 2.48 -12.65
C GLY A 95 -3.71 3.40 -13.34
N SER A 96 -2.89 4.11 -12.56
CA SER A 96 -1.83 4.99 -13.10
C SER A 96 -0.60 4.21 -13.56
N PHE A 97 -0.43 2.94 -13.15
CA PHE A 97 0.81 2.17 -13.34
C PHE A 97 0.70 1.03 -14.34
N VAL A 98 -0.51 0.61 -14.74
CA VAL A 98 -0.69 -0.49 -15.70
C VAL A 98 -0.40 -0.08 -17.14
N THR A 99 0.14 -1.02 -17.93
CA THR A 99 0.46 -0.84 -19.37
C THR A 99 -0.72 -0.36 -20.22
N ILE A 100 -1.98 -0.68 -19.85
CA ILE A 100 -3.16 -0.20 -20.58
C ILE A 100 -3.21 1.33 -20.60
N ASN A 101 -2.74 1.98 -19.53
CA ASN A 101 -2.75 3.44 -19.41
C ASN A 101 -1.44 4.09 -19.92
N LYS A 102 -0.54 3.30 -20.52
CA LYS A 102 0.79 3.76 -20.94
C LYS A 102 0.77 4.93 -21.94
N GLY A 103 -0.21 4.92 -22.85
CA GLY A 103 -0.37 5.98 -23.84
C GLY A 103 -0.72 7.34 -23.22
N THR A 104 -1.48 7.33 -22.12
CA THR A 104 -1.91 8.54 -21.41
C THR A 104 -0.88 8.97 -20.39
N ASN A 105 -0.39 8.03 -19.57
CA ASN A 105 0.52 8.34 -18.45
C ASN A 105 1.98 8.54 -18.89
N LYS A 106 2.35 8.10 -20.10
CA LYS A 106 3.73 8.10 -20.63
C LYS A 106 4.77 7.54 -19.65
N ARG A 107 4.42 6.52 -18.86
CA ARG A 107 5.34 5.84 -17.93
C ARG A 107 6.17 4.78 -18.65
N TYR A 108 7.47 4.76 -18.38
CA TYR A 108 8.45 3.81 -18.92
C TYR A 108 9.46 3.41 -17.83
N PRO A 109 10.20 2.30 -17.97
CA PRO A 109 11.24 1.95 -16.99
C PRO A 109 12.27 3.07 -16.73
N TRP A 110 12.59 3.87 -17.74
CA TRP A 110 13.50 5.03 -17.66
C TRP A 110 12.78 6.36 -17.35
N SER A 111 11.45 6.36 -17.28
CA SER A 111 10.63 7.50 -16.87
C SER A 111 9.43 6.97 -16.09
N PRO A 112 9.68 6.39 -14.89
CA PRO A 112 8.65 5.66 -14.15
C PRO A 112 7.55 6.58 -13.63
N GLU A 113 7.88 7.86 -13.40
CA GLU A 113 6.96 8.91 -12.92
C GLU A 113 6.00 9.43 -13.99
N GLY A 114 6.31 9.19 -15.27
CA GLY A 114 5.46 9.53 -16.40
C GLY A 114 5.30 11.03 -16.64
N ASP A 115 4.22 11.39 -17.35
CA ASP A 115 3.88 12.77 -17.66
C ASP A 115 3.17 13.45 -16.48
N THR A 116 3.95 14.10 -15.62
CA THR A 116 3.43 14.80 -14.44
C THR A 116 2.59 16.02 -14.80
N SER A 117 2.48 16.45 -16.06
CA SER A 117 1.48 17.46 -16.44
C SER A 117 0.05 16.92 -16.34
N CYS A 118 -0.13 15.59 -16.38
CA CYS A 118 -1.43 14.94 -16.24
C CYS A 118 -1.81 14.79 -14.74
N PRO A 119 -2.95 15.34 -14.28
CA PRO A 119 -3.36 15.25 -12.87
C PRO A 119 -3.43 13.82 -12.32
N SER A 120 -3.92 12.87 -13.12
CA SER A 120 -4.00 11.45 -12.72
C SER A 120 -2.62 10.78 -12.54
N VAL A 121 -1.58 11.30 -13.19
CA VAL A 121 -0.20 10.85 -13.03
C VAL A 121 0.38 11.40 -11.72
N LYS A 122 0.17 12.70 -11.44
CA LYS A 122 0.56 13.32 -10.15
C LYS A 122 -0.05 12.59 -8.95
N ILE A 123 -1.37 12.37 -8.98
CA ILE A 123 -2.09 11.63 -7.93
C ILE A 123 -1.53 10.21 -7.78
N GLY A 124 -1.23 9.53 -8.91
CA GLY A 124 -0.62 8.21 -8.88
C GLY A 124 0.77 8.20 -8.21
N ASN A 125 1.61 9.20 -8.49
CA ASN A 125 2.93 9.35 -7.88
C ASN A 125 2.83 9.61 -6.38
N LEU A 126 1.98 10.57 -5.98
CA LEU A 126 1.72 10.89 -4.57
C LEU A 126 1.30 9.64 -3.80
N LEU A 127 0.29 8.91 -4.31
CA LEU A 127 -0.19 7.70 -3.67
C LEU A 127 0.89 6.61 -3.57
N ALA A 128 1.68 6.45 -4.63
CA ALA A 128 2.78 5.49 -4.65
C ALA A 128 3.85 5.82 -3.61
N ASN A 129 4.27 7.07 -3.52
CA ASN A 129 5.28 7.52 -2.57
C ASN A 129 4.79 7.43 -1.13
N ARG A 130 3.51 7.77 -0.87
CA ARG A 130 2.86 7.54 0.43
C ARG A 130 2.82 6.05 0.81
N CYS A 131 2.53 5.16 -0.15
CA CYS A 131 2.60 3.71 0.12
C CYS A 131 4.01 3.26 0.50
N VAL A 132 5.06 3.76 -0.18
CA VAL A 132 6.45 3.44 0.19
C VAL A 132 6.79 3.97 1.57
N LEU A 133 6.34 5.17 1.93
CA LEU A 133 6.52 5.74 3.26
C LEU A 133 5.82 4.88 4.35
N LEU A 134 4.64 4.33 4.06
CA LEU A 134 3.98 3.35 4.95
C LEU A 134 4.77 2.04 5.05
N LEU A 135 5.39 1.56 3.97
CA LEU A 135 6.25 0.36 4.02
C LEU A 135 7.46 0.57 4.94
N HIS A 136 8.03 1.77 4.97
CA HIS A 136 9.07 2.13 5.95
C HIS A 136 8.56 2.00 7.39
N ALA A 137 7.38 2.53 7.69
CA ALA A 137 6.78 2.40 9.01
C ALA A 137 6.47 0.94 9.36
N ILE A 138 5.98 0.14 8.40
CA ILE A 138 5.73 -1.29 8.59
C ILE A 138 7.02 -2.03 8.94
N CYS A 139 8.12 -1.78 8.23
CA CYS A 139 9.42 -2.39 8.56
C CYS A 139 9.91 -1.97 9.95
N ALA A 140 9.72 -0.70 10.34
CA ALA A 140 10.09 -0.21 11.67
C ALA A 140 9.27 -0.86 12.80
N MET A 141 8.02 -1.23 12.54
CA MET A 141 7.17 -2.01 13.46
C MET A 141 7.51 -3.50 13.49
N GLY A 142 8.56 -3.91 12.77
CA GLY A 142 8.89 -5.32 12.57
C GLY A 142 7.79 -6.08 11.81
N GLY A 143 6.96 -5.40 11.02
CA GLY A 143 5.84 -6.03 10.31
C GLY A 143 6.26 -6.84 9.07
N CYS A 144 5.43 -7.82 8.70
CA CYS A 144 5.52 -8.46 7.39
C CYS A 144 4.66 -7.70 6.38
N TRP A 145 5.20 -7.29 5.24
CA TRP A 145 4.42 -6.60 4.20
C TRP A 145 4.32 -7.40 2.91
N VAL A 146 3.18 -7.25 2.22
CA VAL A 146 2.92 -7.74 0.87
C VAL A 146 2.36 -6.58 0.06
N LEU A 147 3.18 -6.03 -0.83
CA LEU A 147 2.79 -4.96 -1.74
C LEU A 147 2.34 -5.57 -3.06
N GLU A 148 1.05 -5.53 -3.34
CA GLU A 148 0.43 -6.16 -4.51
C GLU A 148 0.14 -5.16 -5.63
N GLN A 149 0.41 -5.58 -6.87
CA GLN A 149 0.11 -4.86 -8.10
C GLN A 149 -0.31 -5.80 -9.24
N SER A 150 -0.91 -5.24 -10.29
CA SER A 150 -1.00 -5.94 -11.58
C SER A 150 0.40 -6.29 -12.09
N ARG A 151 0.60 -7.47 -12.72
CA ARG A 151 1.92 -7.88 -13.26
C ARG A 151 2.51 -6.88 -14.24
N SER A 152 1.64 -6.19 -14.97
CA SER A 152 1.97 -5.14 -15.94
C SER A 152 2.25 -3.78 -15.31
N SER A 153 2.30 -3.68 -13.98
CA SER A 153 2.49 -2.43 -13.26
C SER A 153 3.93 -1.94 -13.39
N MET A 154 4.07 -0.63 -13.59
CA MET A 154 5.33 0.09 -13.58
C MET A 154 5.80 0.48 -12.18
N PHE A 155 5.03 0.20 -11.13
CA PHE A 155 5.33 0.61 -9.75
C PHE A 155 6.72 0.16 -9.29
N GLY A 156 7.15 -1.06 -9.64
CA GLY A 156 8.47 -1.59 -9.29
C GLY A 156 9.66 -0.75 -9.78
N TRP A 157 9.42 0.18 -10.72
CA TRP A 157 10.41 1.09 -11.26
C TRP A 157 10.43 2.47 -10.59
N MET A 158 9.48 2.77 -9.70
CA MET A 158 9.41 4.07 -9.01
C MET A 158 10.69 4.32 -8.19
N PRO A 159 11.26 5.54 -8.24
CA PRO A 159 12.52 5.85 -7.55
C PRO A 159 12.46 5.53 -6.05
N ARG A 160 11.40 5.96 -5.36
CA ARG A 160 11.17 5.68 -3.93
C ARG A 160 11.11 4.19 -3.62
N PHE A 161 10.36 3.41 -4.40
CA PHE A 161 10.28 1.97 -4.17
C PHE A 161 11.60 1.24 -4.44
N ARG A 162 12.37 1.69 -5.44
CA ARG A 162 13.71 1.14 -5.71
C ARG A 162 14.70 1.48 -4.60
N ALA A 163 14.67 2.71 -4.08
CA ALA A 163 15.46 3.10 -2.93
C ALA A 163 15.10 2.25 -1.71
N PHE A 164 13.80 2.16 -1.39
CA PHE A 164 13.27 1.29 -0.34
C PHE A 164 13.74 -0.16 -0.48
N SER A 165 13.59 -0.75 -1.67
CA SER A 165 13.97 -2.14 -1.94
C SER A 165 15.47 -2.40 -1.77
N ARG A 166 16.34 -1.40 -2.01
CA ARG A 166 17.79 -1.50 -1.81
C ARG A 166 18.20 -1.40 -0.35
N MET A 167 17.38 -0.76 0.49
CA MET A 167 17.62 -0.69 1.94
C MET A 167 17.16 -1.95 2.66
N GLN A 168 16.33 -2.78 2.03
CA GLN A 168 15.98 -4.09 2.56
C GLN A 168 17.12 -5.07 2.28
N GLU A 169 17.42 -5.95 3.23
CA GLU A 169 18.37 -7.06 3.00
C GLU A 169 17.90 -7.92 1.82
N LYS A 170 16.59 -8.18 1.75
CA LYS A 170 16.01 -8.99 0.69
C LYS A 170 14.55 -8.63 0.43
N VAL A 171 14.21 -8.50 -0.85
CA VAL A 171 12.83 -8.37 -1.33
C VAL A 171 12.49 -9.57 -2.21
N TRP A 172 11.49 -10.34 -1.80
CA TRP A 172 10.98 -11.44 -2.59
C TRP A 172 9.89 -10.96 -3.53
N THR A 173 9.78 -11.61 -4.68
CA THR A 173 8.75 -11.33 -5.68
C THR A 173 7.99 -12.61 -5.99
N ALA A 174 6.66 -12.52 -6.09
CA ALA A 174 5.83 -13.59 -6.62
C ALA A 174 4.89 -13.07 -7.69
N CYS A 175 4.51 -13.92 -8.64
CA CYS A 175 3.54 -13.58 -9.67
C CYS A 175 2.49 -14.69 -9.72
N TRP A 176 1.21 -14.38 -9.70
CA TRP A 176 0.17 -15.42 -9.76
C TRP A 176 -1.01 -15.01 -10.61
N TRP A 177 -1.85 -15.99 -10.93
CA TRP A 177 -3.13 -15.76 -11.58
C TRP A 177 -4.25 -15.73 -10.55
N MET A 178 -5.05 -14.67 -10.52
CA MET A 178 -6.20 -14.60 -9.61
C MET A 178 -7.26 -15.67 -9.88
N ALA A 179 -7.28 -16.24 -11.09
CA ALA A 179 -8.12 -17.36 -11.43
C ALA A 179 -7.82 -18.63 -10.58
N HIS A 180 -6.58 -18.82 -10.12
CA HIS A 180 -6.26 -19.90 -9.19
C HIS A 180 -7.00 -19.76 -7.85
N TYR A 181 -7.37 -18.53 -7.50
CA TYR A 181 -8.16 -18.19 -6.33
C TYR A 181 -9.65 -18.00 -6.68
N MET A 182 -10.15 -18.66 -7.74
CA MET A 182 -11.54 -18.57 -8.23
C MET A 182 -11.99 -17.19 -8.69
N SER A 183 -11.08 -16.27 -9.02
CA SER A 183 -11.50 -15.05 -9.71
C SER A 183 -12.04 -15.39 -11.09
N LYS A 184 -13.15 -14.74 -11.47
CA LYS A 184 -13.72 -14.82 -12.83
C LYS A 184 -12.82 -14.14 -13.87
N PHE A 185 -11.85 -13.35 -13.42
CA PHE A 185 -10.92 -12.64 -14.28
C PHE A 185 -9.52 -13.25 -14.12
N PRO A 186 -8.94 -13.83 -15.18
CA PRO A 186 -7.57 -14.33 -15.15
C PRO A 186 -6.58 -13.17 -15.24
N LYS A 187 -6.64 -12.24 -14.27
CA LYS A 187 -5.64 -11.17 -14.15
C LYS A 187 -4.40 -11.76 -13.51
N ARG A 188 -3.23 -11.44 -14.08
CA ARG A 188 -1.94 -11.79 -13.51
C ARG A 188 -1.47 -10.67 -12.58
N HIS A 189 -1.15 -11.05 -11.36
CA HIS A 189 -0.69 -10.16 -10.30
C HIS A 189 0.80 -10.36 -10.08
N ILE A 190 1.44 -9.36 -9.47
CA ILE A 190 2.79 -9.40 -8.92
C ILE A 190 2.71 -8.86 -7.50
N ALA A 191 3.47 -9.43 -6.58
CA ALA A 191 3.72 -8.77 -5.31
C ALA A 191 5.18 -8.82 -4.94
N TRP A 192 5.56 -7.82 -4.16
CA TRP A 192 6.82 -7.74 -3.44
C TRP A 192 6.55 -7.95 -1.95
N SER A 193 7.50 -8.54 -1.25
CA SER A 193 7.39 -8.77 0.19
C SER A 193 8.77 -8.85 0.83
N ASN A 194 8.85 -8.57 2.13
CA ASN A 194 9.99 -8.93 2.96
C ASN A 194 9.90 -10.36 3.52
N SER A 195 9.05 -11.24 2.97
CA SER A 195 8.98 -12.64 3.37
C SER A 195 9.01 -13.58 2.15
N PRO A 196 9.81 -14.66 2.15
CA PRO A 196 9.84 -15.66 1.07
C PRO A 196 8.50 -16.38 0.92
N THR A 197 7.65 -16.35 1.95
CA THR A 197 6.31 -16.92 1.94
C THR A 197 5.44 -16.35 0.82
N VAL A 198 5.74 -15.14 0.31
CA VAL A 198 5.06 -14.57 -0.86
C VAL A 198 5.11 -15.49 -2.09
N GLY A 199 6.18 -16.27 -2.25
CA GLY A 199 6.32 -17.26 -3.33
C GLY A 199 5.21 -18.32 -3.31
N LYS A 200 4.63 -18.63 -2.15
CA LYS A 200 3.52 -19.59 -2.00
C LYS A 200 2.19 -19.05 -2.54
N LEU A 201 2.13 -17.79 -2.96
CA LEU A 201 0.97 -17.26 -3.69
C LEU A 201 0.98 -17.64 -5.18
N ASP A 202 2.14 -18.01 -5.74
CA ASP A 202 2.24 -18.54 -7.10
C ASP A 202 1.88 -20.03 -7.12
N LEU A 203 0.79 -20.38 -7.81
CA LEU A 203 0.37 -21.77 -8.03
C LEU A 203 0.69 -22.24 -9.46
N GLY A 204 1.60 -21.55 -10.14
CA GLY A 204 2.10 -21.89 -11.47
C GLY A 204 1.29 -21.29 -12.61
N THR A 205 1.23 -22.01 -13.73
CA THR A 205 0.56 -21.55 -14.95
C THR A 205 -0.89 -22.03 -15.01
N LEU A 206 -1.80 -21.19 -15.51
CA LEU A 206 -3.17 -21.63 -15.77
C LEU A 206 -3.18 -22.65 -16.91
N CYS A 207 -3.81 -23.80 -16.68
CA CYS A 207 -4.00 -24.77 -17.74
C CYS A 207 -4.87 -24.19 -18.87
N ARG A 208 -4.61 -24.64 -20.11
CA ARG A 208 -5.31 -24.14 -21.31
C ARG A 208 -6.82 -24.36 -21.23
N SER A 209 -7.28 -25.44 -20.60
CA SER A 209 -8.71 -25.74 -20.42
C SER A 209 -9.40 -24.70 -19.54
N VAL A 210 -8.79 -24.30 -18.41
CA VAL A 210 -9.32 -23.22 -17.55
C VAL A 210 -9.31 -21.88 -18.28
N MET A 211 -8.26 -21.55 -19.03
CA MET A 211 -8.25 -20.33 -19.84
C MET A 211 -9.37 -20.32 -20.89
N LYS A 212 -9.62 -21.45 -21.58
CA LYS A 212 -10.74 -21.59 -22.53
C LYS A 212 -12.09 -21.44 -21.84
N MET A 213 -12.27 -22.04 -20.66
CA MET A 213 -13.49 -21.92 -19.86
C MET A 213 -13.76 -20.46 -19.47
N LEU A 214 -12.76 -19.76 -18.95
CA LEU A 214 -12.88 -18.34 -18.57
C LEU A 214 -13.15 -17.47 -19.79
N ALA A 215 -12.53 -17.74 -20.93
CA ALA A 215 -12.79 -17.03 -22.19
C ALA A 215 -14.25 -17.19 -22.65
N LYS A 216 -14.84 -18.38 -22.50
CA LYS A 216 -16.26 -18.65 -22.83
C LYS A 216 -17.25 -17.89 -21.95
N SER A 217 -16.86 -17.50 -20.73
CA SER A 217 -17.73 -16.72 -19.83
C SER A 217 -18.04 -15.30 -20.35
N GLY A 218 -17.33 -14.83 -21.37
CA GLY A 218 -17.49 -13.48 -21.94
C GLY A 218 -16.98 -12.35 -21.04
N LYS A 219 -16.48 -12.66 -19.83
CA LYS A 219 -15.99 -11.66 -18.88
C LYS A 219 -14.51 -11.38 -19.12
N ARG A 220 -14.22 -10.21 -19.70
CA ARG A 220 -12.86 -9.72 -19.91
C ARG A 220 -12.68 -8.41 -19.15
N SER A 221 -11.49 -8.17 -18.61
CA SER A 221 -11.17 -6.90 -17.93
C SER A 221 -10.90 -5.77 -18.93
N ALA A 222 -10.39 -6.09 -20.12
CA ALA A 222 -10.11 -5.17 -21.21
C ALA A 222 -10.68 -5.67 -22.54
N THR A 223 -11.08 -4.74 -23.39
CA THR A 223 -11.50 -4.96 -24.77
C THR A 223 -10.37 -4.52 -25.69
N THR A 224 -10.05 -5.34 -26.69
CA THR A 224 -9.11 -4.99 -27.75
C THR A 224 -9.89 -4.47 -28.95
N TYR A 225 -9.46 -3.35 -29.51
CA TYR A 225 -10.01 -2.80 -30.75
C TYR A 225 -8.87 -2.37 -31.66
N GLU A 226 -9.13 -2.26 -32.96
CA GLU A 226 -8.15 -1.79 -33.93
C GLU A 226 -8.43 -0.33 -34.28
N SER A 227 -7.39 0.50 -34.32
CA SER A 227 -7.49 1.89 -34.73
C SER A 227 -6.22 2.30 -35.47
N ARG A 228 -6.37 2.77 -36.72
CA ARG A 228 -5.27 3.13 -37.62
C ARG A 228 -4.23 2.00 -37.79
N GLY A 229 -4.69 0.77 -38.01
CA GLY A 229 -3.84 -0.41 -38.20
C GLY A 229 -3.07 -0.86 -36.95
N ARG A 230 -3.40 -0.32 -35.77
CA ARG A 230 -2.74 -0.67 -34.50
C ARG A 230 -3.77 -1.23 -33.52
N LYS A 231 -3.43 -2.34 -32.87
CA LYS A 231 -4.20 -2.88 -31.75
C LYS A 231 -4.13 -1.93 -30.55
N ARG A 232 -5.31 -1.58 -30.01
CA ARG A 232 -5.50 -0.74 -28.84
C ARG A 232 -6.30 -1.51 -27.79
N PHE A 233 -6.22 -1.06 -26.54
CA PHE A 233 -6.89 -1.68 -25.41
C PHE A 233 -7.69 -0.62 -24.65
N VAL A 234 -8.91 -0.96 -24.26
CA VAL A 234 -9.74 -0.13 -23.39
C VAL A 234 -10.27 -0.98 -22.23
N GLY A 235 -10.42 -0.37 -21.05
CA GLY A 235 -11.06 -1.01 -19.92
C GLY A 235 -12.50 -1.41 -20.26
N SER A 236 -12.90 -2.62 -19.89
CA SER A 236 -14.30 -3.05 -20.00
C SER A 236 -15.15 -2.50 -18.84
N LYS A 237 -16.48 -2.64 -18.95
CA LYS A 237 -17.41 -2.39 -17.81
C LYS A 237 -17.10 -3.23 -16.56
N PHE A 238 -16.38 -4.34 -16.72
CA PHE A 238 -16.02 -5.23 -15.62
C PHE A 238 -14.70 -4.84 -14.92
N LEU A 239 -13.99 -3.82 -15.40
CA LEU A 239 -12.68 -3.45 -14.87
C LEU A 239 -12.72 -3.15 -13.36
N ARG A 240 -13.73 -2.41 -12.88
CA ARG A 240 -13.90 -2.12 -11.45
C ARG A 240 -14.12 -3.39 -10.63
N SER A 241 -14.94 -4.32 -11.12
CA SER A 241 -15.17 -5.61 -10.43
C SER A 241 -13.92 -6.49 -10.32
N THR A 242 -12.85 -6.19 -11.07
CA THR A 242 -11.58 -6.90 -10.97
C THR A 242 -10.68 -6.39 -9.83
N GLN A 243 -11.07 -5.32 -9.15
CA GLN A 243 -10.34 -4.74 -8.03
C GLN A 243 -10.61 -5.46 -6.70
N THR A 244 -11.58 -6.37 -6.68
CA THR A 244 -11.97 -7.11 -5.48
C THR A 244 -11.28 -8.47 -5.42
N TYR A 245 -10.64 -8.78 -4.28
CA TYR A 245 -10.10 -10.11 -4.03
C TYR A 245 -11.22 -11.14 -3.86
N PRO A 246 -11.09 -12.36 -4.41
CA PRO A 246 -12.01 -13.46 -4.14
C PRO A 246 -11.75 -14.03 -2.73
N PRO A 247 -12.77 -14.57 -2.05
CA PRO A 247 -12.62 -15.16 -0.71
C PRO A 247 -11.52 -16.24 -0.62
N ARG A 248 -11.33 -17.05 -1.67
CA ARG A 248 -10.25 -18.07 -1.68
C ARG A 248 -8.85 -17.48 -1.59
N PHE A 249 -8.64 -16.24 -2.05
CA PHE A 249 -7.38 -15.55 -1.84
C PHE A 249 -7.23 -15.14 -0.37
N GLY A 250 -8.27 -14.61 0.25
CA GLY A 250 -8.30 -14.32 1.69
C GLY A 250 -8.00 -15.55 2.55
N PHE A 251 -8.66 -16.68 2.29
CA PHE A 251 -8.35 -17.95 2.98
C PHE A 251 -6.93 -18.46 2.71
N ARG A 252 -6.34 -18.16 1.55
CA ARG A 252 -4.93 -18.48 1.31
C ARG A 252 -4.02 -17.65 2.21
N LEU A 253 -4.30 -16.36 2.39
CA LEU A 253 -3.54 -15.50 3.29
C LEU A 253 -3.67 -15.97 4.74
N VAL A 254 -4.87 -16.34 5.21
CA VAL A 254 -5.07 -16.97 6.54
C VAL A 254 -4.12 -18.15 6.75
N ARG A 255 -4.11 -19.10 5.80
CA ARG A 255 -3.25 -20.30 5.90
C ARG A 255 -1.75 -20.01 5.86
N LEU A 256 -1.36 -18.84 5.35
CA LEU A 256 0.04 -18.45 5.20
C LEU A 256 0.45 -17.39 6.22
N HIS A 257 -0.46 -16.86 7.03
CA HIS A 257 -0.23 -15.75 7.96
C HIS A 257 1.00 -15.97 8.83
N ASP A 258 1.02 -17.07 9.59
CA ASP A 258 2.12 -17.37 10.50
C ASP A 258 3.45 -17.57 9.77
N ALA A 259 3.42 -18.16 8.56
CA ALA A 259 4.61 -18.32 7.74
C ALA A 259 5.09 -16.98 7.16
N PHE A 260 4.19 -16.04 6.89
CA PHE A 260 4.56 -14.70 6.45
C PHE A 260 5.32 -13.99 7.57
N CYS A 261 4.70 -13.90 8.74
CA CYS A 261 5.29 -13.24 9.89
C CYS A 261 6.59 -13.93 10.31
N ARG A 262 6.60 -15.25 10.52
CA ARG A 262 7.81 -15.97 11.00
C ARG A 262 9.00 -15.91 10.05
N ASN A 263 8.78 -15.92 8.74
CA ASN A 263 9.87 -15.98 7.76
C ASN A 263 10.26 -14.61 7.19
N ARG A 264 9.69 -13.52 7.70
CA ARG A 264 10.03 -12.17 7.25
C ARG A 264 11.49 -11.85 7.60
N VAL A 265 12.11 -11.00 6.80
CA VAL A 265 13.44 -10.43 7.05
C VAL A 265 13.29 -8.93 7.15
N ILE A 266 13.83 -8.36 8.22
CA ILE A 266 13.77 -6.94 8.53
C ILE A 266 15.20 -6.47 8.75
N PRO A 267 15.58 -5.27 8.28
CA PRO A 267 16.88 -4.71 8.62
C PRO A 267 17.04 -4.58 10.13
N GLU A 268 18.18 -5.00 10.66
CA GLU A 268 18.50 -4.78 12.07
C GLU A 268 18.51 -3.28 12.39
N PRO A 269 17.91 -2.86 13.52
CA PRO A 269 17.99 -1.48 13.96
C PRO A 269 19.44 -1.11 14.29
N CYS A 270 19.76 0.19 14.21
CA CYS A 270 21.06 0.70 14.65
C CYS A 270 21.08 0.73 16.18
N ASP A 271 21.99 -0.01 16.81
CA ASP A 271 22.10 -0.11 18.28
C ASP A 271 22.16 1.26 18.96
N SER A 272 22.87 2.22 18.36
CA SER A 272 23.01 3.57 18.90
C SER A 272 21.69 4.34 19.00
N ILE A 273 20.68 4.00 18.19
CA ILE A 273 19.37 4.66 18.23
C ILE A 273 18.51 4.08 19.36
N LEU A 274 18.68 2.81 19.71
CA LEU A 274 17.86 2.12 20.72
C LEU A 274 18.09 2.67 22.13
N GLU A 275 19.27 3.22 22.41
CA GLU A 275 19.62 3.78 23.72
C GLU A 275 19.15 5.24 23.90
N MET A 276 18.71 5.90 22.83
CA MET A 276 18.36 7.31 22.85
C MET A 276 16.87 7.51 23.18
N SER A 277 16.56 8.55 23.96
CA SER A 277 15.16 8.95 24.17
C SER A 277 14.53 9.44 22.86
N ALA A 278 13.22 9.26 22.69
CA ALA A 278 12.51 9.80 21.53
C ALA A 278 12.72 11.31 21.33
N HIS A 279 12.83 12.06 22.44
CA HIS A 279 13.09 13.50 22.42
C HIS A 279 14.49 13.79 21.88
N THR A 280 15.50 13.07 22.36
CA THR A 280 16.88 13.20 21.85
C THR A 280 16.93 12.85 20.36
N ILE A 281 16.32 11.74 19.95
CA ILE A 281 16.25 11.30 18.54
C ILE A 281 15.62 12.39 17.67
N PHE A 282 14.50 12.97 18.11
CA PHE A 282 13.83 14.04 17.36
C PHE A 282 14.67 15.32 17.28
N HIS A 283 15.35 15.69 18.37
CA HIS A 283 16.18 16.88 18.43
C HIS A 283 17.41 16.80 17.51
N ILE A 284 18.03 15.63 17.41
CA ILE A 284 19.20 15.42 16.53
C ILE A 284 18.82 15.00 15.10
N LEU A 285 17.51 14.91 14.79
CA LEU A 285 17.04 14.47 13.49
C LEU A 285 17.45 15.50 12.42
N GLU A 286 18.28 15.08 11.48
CA GLU A 286 18.58 15.88 10.30
C GLU A 286 17.34 15.92 9.39
N TRP A 287 16.83 17.13 9.15
CA TRP A 287 15.70 17.39 8.26
C TRP A 287 16.16 17.36 6.79
N GLY A 288 16.69 16.21 6.37
CA GLY A 288 17.19 15.98 5.02
C GLY A 288 16.06 15.80 4.01
N ASP A 289 15.93 14.58 3.48
CA ASP A 289 14.85 14.26 2.54
C ASP A 289 13.48 14.27 3.24
N LEU A 290 12.72 15.34 3.01
CA LEU A 290 11.42 15.57 3.62
C LEU A 290 10.26 14.82 2.95
N TRP A 291 10.52 14.00 1.91
CA TRP A 291 9.47 13.30 1.16
C TRP A 291 8.38 14.23 0.61
N GLU A 292 8.79 15.37 0.02
CA GLU A 292 7.88 16.32 -0.65
C GLU A 292 7.02 15.64 -1.72
N ASP A 293 7.58 14.66 -2.42
CA ASP A 293 6.89 13.85 -3.43
C ASP A 293 5.85 12.88 -2.85
N ALA A 294 5.81 12.71 -1.52
CA ALA A 294 4.74 12.05 -0.77
C ALA A 294 3.82 13.04 -0.03
N GLY A 295 4.04 14.35 -0.18
CA GLY A 295 3.30 15.40 0.51
C GLY A 295 3.55 15.44 2.02
N ALA A 296 4.72 14.97 2.47
CA ALA A 296 5.01 14.87 3.90
C ALA A 296 5.26 16.23 4.56
N VAL A 297 5.71 17.24 3.80
CA VAL A 297 5.83 18.63 4.29
C VAL A 297 4.46 19.18 4.66
N GLU A 298 3.47 19.02 3.79
CA GLU A 298 2.09 19.45 4.03
C GLU A 298 1.46 18.71 5.21
N ILE A 299 1.75 17.40 5.35
CA ILE A 299 1.31 16.61 6.50
C ILE A 299 1.93 17.15 7.80
N LEU A 300 3.23 17.46 7.82
CA LEU A 300 3.92 18.02 8.97
C LEU A 300 3.37 19.40 9.35
N GLN A 301 3.17 20.28 8.35
CA GLN A 301 2.55 21.59 8.53
C GLN A 301 1.12 21.44 9.08
N TRP A 302 0.35 20.47 8.56
CA TRP A 302 -0.99 20.16 9.05
C TRP A 302 -0.98 19.71 10.50
N ILE A 303 -0.11 18.76 10.88
CA ILE A 303 0.04 18.31 12.28
C ILE A 303 0.36 19.49 13.19
N ARG A 304 1.36 20.30 12.80
CA ARG A 304 1.80 21.47 13.57
C ARG A 304 0.71 22.54 13.70
N GLY A 305 -0.14 22.71 12.69
CA GLY A 305 -1.27 23.65 12.71
C GLY A 305 -2.51 23.13 13.42
N ASN A 306 -2.66 21.80 13.54
CA ASN A 306 -3.86 21.19 14.09
C ASN A 306 -3.89 21.32 15.62
N LYS A 307 -4.83 22.13 16.13
CA LYS A 307 -5.02 22.36 17.58
C LYS A 307 -5.70 21.20 18.30
N HIS A 308 -6.34 20.29 17.56
CA HIS A 308 -6.95 19.10 18.13
C HIS A 308 -5.93 18.00 18.42
N LEU A 309 -4.73 18.05 17.84
CA LEU A 309 -3.63 17.17 18.23
C LEU A 309 -2.95 17.74 19.48
N GLN A 310 -3.07 17.02 20.60
CA GLN A 310 -2.44 17.40 21.87
C GLN A 310 -0.96 17.01 21.86
N LEU A 311 -0.15 17.79 21.14
CA LEU A 311 1.29 17.53 20.95
C LEU A 311 2.17 18.03 22.09
N GLY A 312 1.64 18.77 23.07
CA GLY A 312 2.44 19.32 24.18
C GLY A 312 3.68 20.11 23.71
N GLU A 313 4.81 19.83 24.34
CA GLU A 313 6.12 20.44 24.04
C GLU A 313 6.67 20.11 22.65
N TRP A 314 6.24 18.99 22.04
CA TRP A 314 6.71 18.56 20.71
C TRP A 314 6.37 19.56 19.60
N ARG A 315 5.36 20.41 19.81
CA ARG A 315 4.97 21.44 18.85
C ARG A 315 6.08 22.48 18.64
N GLU A 316 6.86 22.76 19.68
CA GLU A 316 7.95 23.76 19.64
C GLU A 316 9.19 23.24 18.93
N LEU A 317 9.35 21.91 18.85
CA LEU A 317 10.48 21.26 18.17
C LEU A 317 10.37 21.26 16.64
N PHE A 318 9.21 21.64 16.07
CA PHE A 318 9.08 21.75 14.63
C PHE A 318 9.92 22.90 14.08
N PRO A 319 10.60 22.70 12.94
CA PRO A 319 11.19 23.79 12.19
C PRO A 319 10.15 24.89 11.94
N THR A 320 10.52 26.13 12.22
CA THR A 320 9.64 27.27 11.96
C THR A 320 9.30 27.40 10.48
N ARG A 321 10.23 26.97 9.62
CA ARG A 321 10.10 26.85 8.17
C ARG A 321 10.43 25.41 7.78
N LEU A 322 9.45 24.76 7.15
CA LEU A 322 9.58 23.47 6.46
C LEU A 322 9.54 23.75 4.97
#